data_AF-A0A1B1TBE7-F1
#
_entry.id   AF-A0A1B1TBE7-F1
#
_cell.length_a   1.000
_cell.length_b   1.000
_cell.length_c   1.000
_cell.angle_alpha   90.00
_cell.angle_beta   90.00
_cell.angle_gamma   90.00
#
_symmetry.space_group_name_H-M   'P 1'
#
loop_
_entity.id
_entity.type
_entity.pdbx_description
1 polymer ?
#
loop_
_entity_poly.entity_id
_entity_poly.type
_entity_poly.pdbx_seq_one_letter_code
_entity_poly.pdbx_strand_id
1 'polypeptide(L)'
;MSLPELPTMTYESTNLGARVSRLYLNPISGRIIKNGLERAMEVLIGDDKYHQISPFGILHLTVSTPDFLPLWPKNSDYEIIQASLHNHSREILTESSDLEEEKIKGALVLESWINELKFEDMEDKWSVQPGDLRSRTELAEWILYAIRRILDEDEDLKI
;
A
#
# COMPACT_ATOMS: atom_id res chain seq x y z
N MET A 1 40.76 -22.26 -16.03
CA MET A 1 40.21 -21.64 -14.81
C MET A 1 39.91 -20.20 -15.17
N SER A 2 38.63 -19.84 -15.35
CA SER A 2 38.24 -18.48 -15.75
C SER A 2 38.58 -17.51 -14.63
N LEU A 3 39.15 -16.35 -14.98
CA LEU A 3 39.37 -15.26 -14.03
C LEU A 3 38.00 -14.83 -13.46
N PRO A 4 37.90 -14.54 -12.14
CA PRO A 4 36.68 -13.96 -11.59
C PRO A 4 36.42 -12.62 -12.29
N GLU A 5 35.15 -12.39 -12.64
CA GLU A 5 34.73 -11.13 -13.27
C GLU A 5 35.05 -9.95 -12.34
N LEU A 6 35.36 -8.80 -12.94
CA LEU A 6 35.64 -7.58 -12.18
C LEU A 6 34.42 -7.20 -11.32
N PRO A 7 34.60 -6.65 -10.12
CA PRO A 7 33.48 -6.30 -9.23
C PRO A 7 32.50 -5.30 -9.86
N THR A 8 32.95 -4.44 -10.79
CA THR A 8 32.09 -3.54 -11.60
C THR A 8 31.18 -4.28 -12.58
N MET A 9 31.41 -5.58 -12.84
CA MET A 9 30.57 -6.44 -13.69
C MET A 9 29.75 -7.46 -12.91
N THR A 10 29.75 -7.39 -11.57
CA THR A 10 28.92 -8.27 -10.73
C THR A 10 27.75 -7.48 -10.15
N TYR A 11 26.55 -8.05 -10.21
CA TYR A 11 25.37 -7.49 -9.56
C TYR A 11 25.11 -8.24 -8.26
N GLU A 12 24.97 -7.50 -7.16
CA GLU A 12 24.45 -8.03 -5.90
C GLU A 12 23.16 -7.30 -5.52
N SER A 13 22.27 -7.99 -4.81
CA SER A 13 21.05 -7.39 -4.32
C SER A 13 21.36 -6.41 -3.18
N THR A 14 20.73 -5.25 -3.20
CA THR A 14 20.66 -4.40 -2.00
C THR A 14 19.90 -5.11 -0.87
N ASN A 15 20.05 -4.64 0.37
CA ASN A 15 19.30 -5.17 1.53
C ASN A 15 17.78 -5.15 1.28
N LEU A 16 17.27 -4.03 0.75
CA LEU A 16 15.88 -3.91 0.32
C LEU A 16 15.53 -4.94 -0.76
N GLY A 17 16.34 -5.04 -1.82
CA GLY A 17 16.08 -5.96 -2.94
C GLY A 17 16.02 -7.42 -2.50
N ALA A 18 16.94 -7.85 -1.63
CA ALA A 18 16.94 -9.18 -1.04
C ALA A 18 15.66 -9.44 -0.22
N ARG A 19 15.19 -8.44 0.54
CA ARG A 19 13.98 -8.53 1.35
C ARG A 19 12.71 -8.60 0.52
N VAL A 20 12.56 -7.71 -0.46
CA VAL A 20 11.44 -7.70 -1.40
C VAL A 20 11.31 -9.06 -2.10
N SER A 21 12.44 -9.64 -2.52
CA SER A 21 12.48 -10.98 -3.11
C SER A 21 12.02 -12.08 -2.13
N ARG A 22 12.49 -12.06 -0.87
CA ARG A 22 12.07 -13.03 0.17
C ARG A 22 10.59 -12.91 0.55
N LEU A 23 10.03 -11.71 0.47
CA LEU A 23 8.62 -11.42 0.72
C LEU A 23 7.72 -11.79 -0.46
N TYR A 24 8.29 -12.19 -1.60
CA TYR A 24 7.59 -12.47 -2.86
C TYR A 24 6.82 -11.27 -3.43
N LEU A 25 7.25 -10.05 -3.09
CA LEU A 25 6.65 -8.84 -3.63
C LEU A 25 7.16 -8.53 -5.04
N ASN A 26 6.31 -7.89 -5.83
CA ASN A 26 6.77 -7.21 -7.04
C ASN A 26 7.81 -6.13 -6.67
N PRO A 27 8.94 -6.00 -7.40
CA PRO A 27 9.92 -4.94 -7.15
C PRO A 27 9.35 -3.52 -7.13
N ILE A 28 8.32 -3.25 -7.93
CA ILE A 28 7.61 -1.97 -7.96
C ILE A 28 6.82 -1.75 -6.68
N SER A 29 6.15 -2.78 -6.15
CA SER A 29 5.48 -2.71 -4.83
C SER A 29 6.50 -2.43 -3.73
N GLY A 30 7.65 -3.09 -3.74
CA GLY A 30 8.74 -2.82 -2.81
C GLY A 30 9.19 -1.36 -2.83
N ARG A 31 9.30 -0.76 -4.02
CA ARG A 31 9.62 0.67 -4.17
C ARG A 31 8.50 1.58 -3.64
N ILE A 32 7.24 1.31 -3.98
CA ILE A 32 6.09 2.10 -3.52
C ILE A 32 6.01 2.07 -1.99
N ILE A 33 6.17 0.90 -1.39
CA ILE A 33 6.18 0.72 0.06
C ILE A 33 7.32 1.51 0.70
N LYS A 34 8.56 1.39 0.19
CA LYS A 34 9.71 2.13 0.73
C LYS A 34 9.48 3.64 0.68
N ASN A 35 9.08 4.18 -0.46
CA ASN A 35 8.83 5.61 -0.62
C ASN A 35 7.69 6.10 0.31
N GLY A 36 6.62 5.30 0.44
CA GLY A 36 5.51 5.62 1.34
C GLY A 36 5.92 5.61 2.82
N LEU A 37 6.80 4.68 3.22
CA LEU A 37 7.36 4.63 4.57
C LEU A 37 8.35 5.78 4.83
N GLU A 38 9.19 6.16 3.86
CA GLU A 38 10.05 7.34 3.97
C GLU A 38 9.23 8.61 4.21
N ARG A 39 8.16 8.82 3.42
CA ARG A 39 7.25 9.95 3.64
C ARG A 39 6.54 9.86 5.00
N ALA A 40 6.19 8.65 5.43
CA ALA A 40 5.60 8.46 6.74
C ALA A 40 6.56 8.86 7.88
N MET A 41 7.84 8.54 7.72
CA MET A 41 8.89 8.91 8.67
C MET A 41 9.13 10.41 8.72
N GLU A 42 9.16 11.09 7.56
CA GLU A 42 9.25 12.56 7.49
C GLU A 42 8.13 13.25 8.27
N VAL A 43 6.91 12.71 8.23
CA VAL A 43 5.77 13.19 9.05
C VAL A 43 6.00 12.95 10.53
N LEU A 44 6.45 11.75 10.92
CA LEU A 44 6.65 11.37 12.33
C LEU A 44 7.78 12.18 13.00
N ILE A 45 8.85 12.52 12.28
CA ILE A 45 9.95 13.34 12.79
C ILE A 45 9.67 14.85 12.71
N GLY A 46 8.58 15.24 12.04
CA GLY A 46 8.11 16.62 11.95
C GLY A 46 8.75 17.47 10.84
N ASP A 47 9.48 16.84 9.91
CA ASP A 47 10.01 17.48 8.71
C ASP A 47 8.89 17.77 7.70
N ASP A 48 7.90 16.87 7.60
CA ASP A 48 6.65 17.10 6.88
C ASP A 48 5.52 17.46 7.86
N LYS A 49 5.13 18.74 7.84
CA LYS A 49 4.03 19.28 8.68
C LYS A 49 2.68 19.32 7.95
N TYR A 50 2.67 18.96 6.68
CA TYR A 50 1.48 18.96 5.84
C TYR A 50 0.78 17.61 5.88
N HIS A 51 1.50 16.51 5.67
CA HIS A 51 0.89 15.18 5.69
C HIS A 51 0.60 14.67 7.11
N GLN A 52 -0.21 13.62 7.20
CA GLN A 52 -0.62 12.98 8.45
C GLN A 52 -0.57 11.46 8.30
N ILE A 53 -0.25 10.76 9.39
CA ILE A 53 -0.30 9.29 9.42
C ILE A 53 -1.60 8.84 10.04
N SER A 54 -2.25 7.90 9.37
CA SER A 54 -3.51 7.31 9.82
C SER A 54 -3.62 5.85 9.36
N PRO A 55 -4.54 5.07 9.94
CA PRO A 55 -4.87 3.75 9.42
C PRO A 55 -5.28 3.80 7.93
N PHE A 56 -6.05 4.81 7.51
CA PHE A 56 -6.47 4.97 6.11
C PHE A 56 -5.26 5.15 5.18
N GLY A 57 -4.28 5.98 5.54
CA GLY A 57 -3.06 6.19 4.74
C GLY A 57 -2.27 4.89 4.53
N ILE A 58 -2.21 4.01 5.53
CA ILE A 58 -1.55 2.71 5.42
C ILE A 58 -2.38 1.73 4.56
N LEU A 59 -3.72 1.73 4.68
CA LEU A 59 -4.58 0.96 3.78
C LEU A 59 -4.43 1.44 2.34
N HIS A 60 -4.40 2.75 2.10
CA HIS A 60 -4.17 3.35 0.79
C HIS A 60 -2.80 2.98 0.21
N LEU A 61 -1.74 3.00 1.02
CA LEU A 61 -0.41 2.53 0.60
C LEU A 61 -0.44 1.05 0.19
N THR A 62 -1.15 0.22 0.96
CA THR A 62 -1.31 -1.22 0.70
C THR A 62 -1.95 -1.48 -0.66
N VAL A 63 -3.11 -0.85 -0.91
CA VAL A 63 -3.85 -1.02 -2.17
C VAL A 63 -3.22 -0.30 -3.36
N SER A 64 -2.27 0.61 -3.11
CA SER A 64 -1.49 1.29 -4.15
C SER A 64 -0.40 0.43 -4.77
N THR A 65 -0.13 -0.75 -4.21
CA THR A 65 0.87 -1.68 -4.73
C THR A 65 0.31 -2.50 -5.90
N PRO A 66 1.11 -2.80 -6.95
CA PRO A 66 0.71 -3.72 -8.02
C PRO A 66 0.35 -5.14 -7.58
N ASP A 67 0.75 -5.54 -6.36
CA ASP A 67 0.42 -6.85 -5.78
C ASP A 67 -1.03 -6.91 -5.26
N PHE A 68 -1.69 -5.76 -5.08
CA PHE A 68 -3.10 -5.70 -4.71
C PHE A 68 -4.02 -5.81 -5.93
N LEU A 69 -5.11 -6.58 -5.81
CA LEU A 69 -6.10 -6.72 -6.87
C LEU A 69 -7.12 -5.56 -6.79
N PRO A 70 -7.15 -4.62 -7.75
CA PRO A 70 -7.99 -3.43 -7.65
C PRO A 70 -9.48 -3.76 -7.61
N LEU A 71 -10.23 -2.84 -6.98
CA LEU A 71 -11.68 -2.83 -7.00
C LEU A 71 -12.15 -1.67 -7.88
N TRP A 72 -12.85 -2.00 -8.96
CA TRP A 72 -13.30 -1.02 -9.94
C TRP A 72 -14.51 -0.22 -9.42
N PRO A 73 -14.45 1.12 -9.41
CA PRO A 73 -15.57 1.98 -9.07
C PRO A 73 -16.78 1.76 -9.98
N LYS A 74 -17.97 1.74 -9.38
CA LYS A 74 -19.24 1.88 -10.10
C LYS A 74 -19.69 3.33 -10.07
N ASN A 75 -20.64 3.70 -10.94
CA ASN A 75 -21.22 5.05 -10.98
C ASN A 75 -21.73 5.54 -9.61
N SER A 76 -22.25 4.63 -8.77
CA SER A 76 -22.71 4.91 -7.40
C SER A 76 -21.59 5.30 -6.44
N ASP A 77 -20.35 4.91 -6.73
CA ASP A 77 -19.23 5.02 -5.80
C ASP A 77 -18.51 6.37 -5.95
N TYR A 78 -18.61 7.00 -7.12
CA TYR A 78 -17.82 8.19 -7.46
C TYR A 78 -18.04 9.35 -6.50
N GLU A 79 -19.27 9.61 -6.05
CA GLU A 79 -19.53 10.70 -5.10
C GLU A 79 -18.78 10.47 -3.77
N ILE A 80 -18.83 9.26 -3.24
CA ILE A 80 -18.14 8.89 -1.99
C ILE A 80 -16.63 8.88 -2.19
N ILE A 81 -16.14 8.36 -3.32
CA ILE A 81 -14.71 8.32 -3.66
C ILE A 81 -14.15 9.74 -3.76
N GLN A 82 -14.82 10.64 -4.47
CA GLN A 82 -14.35 12.02 -4.64
C GLN A 82 -14.36 12.81 -3.32
N ALA A 83 -15.39 12.62 -2.49
CA ALA A 83 -15.39 13.17 -1.14
C ALA A 83 -14.23 12.62 -0.29
N SER A 84 -13.96 11.32 -0.39
CA SER A 84 -12.89 10.65 0.37
C SER A 84 -11.50 11.10 -0.09
N LEU A 85 -11.28 11.28 -1.40
CA LEU A 85 -10.06 11.85 -1.95
C LEU A 85 -9.75 13.23 -1.35
N HIS A 86 -10.77 14.08 -1.21
CA HIS A 86 -10.61 15.39 -0.60
C HIS A 86 -10.29 15.28 0.90
N ASN A 87 -11.09 14.50 1.63
CA ASN A 87 -10.99 14.36 3.09
C ASN A 87 -9.67 13.74 3.53
N HIS A 88 -9.19 12.73 2.82
CA HIS A 88 -7.98 11.98 3.14
C HIS A 88 -6.74 12.44 2.35
N SER A 89 -6.82 13.57 1.65
CA SER A 89 -5.72 14.09 0.81
C SER A 89 -4.39 14.23 1.56
N ARG A 90 -4.44 14.53 2.86
CA ARG A 90 -3.25 14.66 3.73
C ARG A 90 -2.71 13.33 4.25
N GLU A 91 -3.49 12.26 4.15
CA GLU A 91 -3.15 10.91 4.65
C GLU A 91 -2.55 10.01 3.55
N ILE A 92 -2.69 10.40 2.28
CA ILE A 92 -2.12 9.66 1.15
C ILE A 92 -0.60 9.71 1.24
N LEU A 93 0.07 8.55 1.17
CA LEU A 93 1.54 8.40 1.29
C LEU A 93 2.23 8.08 -0.05
N THR A 94 1.48 7.92 -1.13
CA THR A 94 2.03 7.67 -2.47
C THR A 94 1.99 8.91 -3.37
N GLU A 95 2.72 8.85 -4.48
CA GLU A 95 2.54 9.80 -5.58
C GLU A 95 1.19 9.58 -6.27
N SER A 96 0.65 10.66 -6.86
CA SER A 96 -0.60 10.62 -7.63
C SER A 96 -0.46 9.70 -8.84
N SER A 97 -1.51 8.94 -9.14
CA SER A 97 -1.53 8.00 -10.26
C SER A 97 -2.86 8.00 -11.01
N ASP A 98 -2.89 7.44 -12.21
CA ASP A 98 -4.11 7.33 -13.03
C ASP A 98 -5.18 6.42 -12.42
N LEU A 99 -4.84 5.61 -11.40
CA LEU A 99 -5.72 4.63 -10.76
C LEU A 99 -6.15 5.04 -9.35
N GLU A 100 -6.25 6.35 -9.10
CA GLU A 100 -6.48 6.87 -7.75
C GLU A 100 -7.87 6.53 -7.20
N GLU A 101 -8.88 6.47 -8.07
CA GLU A 101 -10.25 6.14 -7.68
C GLU A 101 -10.39 4.67 -7.28
N GLU A 102 -9.74 3.75 -7.99
CA GLU A 102 -9.66 2.33 -7.66
C GLU A 102 -8.96 2.10 -6.33
N LYS A 103 -7.87 2.84 -6.08
CA LYS A 103 -7.13 2.77 -4.81
C LYS A 103 -7.98 3.26 -3.65
N ILE A 104 -8.68 4.38 -3.81
CA ILE A 104 -9.55 4.93 -2.77
C ILE A 104 -10.72 3.97 -2.49
N LYS A 105 -11.34 3.41 -3.53
CA LYS A 105 -12.35 2.35 -3.35
C LYS A 105 -11.78 1.17 -2.57
N GLY A 106 -10.59 0.69 -2.95
CA GLY A 106 -9.90 -0.39 -2.24
C GLY A 106 -9.69 -0.08 -0.75
N ALA A 107 -9.17 1.10 -0.44
CA ALA A 107 -8.94 1.55 0.93
C ALA A 107 -10.24 1.66 1.74
N LEU A 108 -11.31 2.24 1.17
CA LEU A 108 -12.62 2.39 1.83
C LEU A 108 -13.30 1.04 2.09
N VAL A 109 -13.15 0.07 1.19
CA VAL A 109 -13.65 -1.29 1.38
C VAL A 109 -12.89 -1.98 2.52
N LEU A 110 -11.56 -1.92 2.53
CA LEU A 110 -10.76 -2.48 3.62
C LEU A 110 -11.05 -1.79 4.95
N GLU A 111 -11.24 -0.46 4.94
CA GLU A 111 -11.61 0.32 6.12
C GLU A 111 -12.98 -0.10 6.68
N SER A 112 -13.96 -0.30 5.80
CA SER A 112 -15.29 -0.77 6.19
C SER A 112 -15.23 -2.19 6.79
N TRP A 113 -14.35 -3.04 6.26
CA TRP A 113 -14.11 -4.39 6.78
C TRP A 113 -13.49 -4.37 8.18
N ILE A 114 -12.41 -3.60 8.40
CA ILE A 114 -11.77 -3.55 9.73
C ILE A 114 -12.65 -2.88 10.79
N ASN A 115 -13.64 -2.08 10.36
CA ASN A 115 -14.68 -1.50 11.22
C ASN A 115 -15.89 -2.43 11.40
N GLU A 116 -15.77 -3.71 11.04
CA GLU A 116 -16.77 -4.76 11.25
C GLU A 116 -18.12 -4.51 10.55
N LEU A 117 -18.13 -3.82 9.41
CA LEU A 117 -19.33 -3.70 8.58
C LEU A 117 -19.77 -5.09 8.09
N LYS A 118 -21.07 -5.41 8.23
CA LYS A 118 -21.60 -6.73 7.87
C LYS A 118 -21.51 -6.96 6.36
N PHE A 119 -21.45 -8.23 5.94
CA PHE A 119 -21.36 -8.58 4.52
C PHE A 119 -22.53 -8.04 3.68
N GLU A 120 -23.76 -8.07 4.20
CA GLU A 120 -24.94 -7.52 3.51
C GLU A 120 -24.77 -6.01 3.27
N ASP A 121 -24.36 -5.26 4.31
CA ASP A 121 -24.11 -3.82 4.22
C ASP A 121 -22.90 -3.49 3.32
N MET A 122 -21.89 -4.37 3.27
CA MET A 122 -20.72 -4.25 2.39
C MET A 122 -21.12 -4.46 0.92
N GLU A 123 -21.97 -5.45 0.64
CA GLU A 123 -22.48 -5.72 -0.72
C GLU A 123 -23.35 -4.55 -1.20
N ASP A 124 -24.24 -4.05 -0.35
CA ASP A 124 -25.10 -2.90 -0.67
C ASP A 124 -24.27 -1.61 -0.90
N LYS A 125 -23.31 -1.33 -0.03
CA LYS A 125 -22.52 -0.08 -0.08
C LYS A 125 -21.45 -0.08 -1.17
N TRP A 126 -20.75 -1.20 -1.35
CA TRP A 126 -19.54 -1.25 -2.20
C TRP A 126 -19.67 -2.16 -3.42
N SER A 127 -20.79 -2.89 -3.53
CA SER A 127 -20.97 -3.93 -4.55
C SER A 127 -19.85 -4.98 -4.55
N VAL A 128 -19.36 -5.33 -3.36
CA VAL A 128 -18.31 -6.34 -3.17
C VAL A 128 -18.93 -7.60 -2.60
N GLN A 129 -18.76 -8.73 -3.28
CA GLN A 129 -19.25 -10.02 -2.81
C GLN A 129 -18.31 -10.62 -1.75
N PRO A 130 -18.77 -11.56 -0.90
CA PRO A 130 -17.94 -12.16 0.14
C PRO A 130 -16.64 -12.81 -0.38
N GLY A 131 -16.67 -13.44 -1.56
CA GLY A 131 -15.49 -14.03 -2.18
C GLY A 131 -14.47 -12.98 -2.66
N ASP A 132 -14.96 -11.87 -3.21
CA ASP A 132 -14.11 -10.74 -3.58
C ASP A 132 -13.48 -10.12 -2.34
N LEU A 133 -14.27 -9.87 -1.30
CA LEU A 133 -13.77 -9.28 -0.06
C LEU A 133 -12.69 -10.14 0.57
N ARG A 134 -12.93 -11.45 0.69
CA ARG A 134 -11.96 -12.40 1.24
C ARG A 134 -10.62 -12.37 0.51
N SER A 135 -10.64 -12.37 -0.81
CA SER A 135 -9.41 -12.32 -1.60
C SER A 135 -8.66 -10.99 -1.42
N ARG A 136 -9.36 -9.86 -1.29
CA ARG A 136 -8.73 -8.56 -1.02
C ARG A 136 -8.17 -8.47 0.40
N THR A 137 -8.86 -9.02 1.39
CA THR A 137 -8.37 -9.01 2.78
C THR A 137 -7.16 -9.91 2.97
N GLU A 138 -7.13 -11.10 2.33
CA GLU A 138 -5.96 -11.98 2.33
C GLU A 138 -4.74 -11.32 1.66
N LEU A 139 -4.94 -10.62 0.53
CA LEU A 139 -3.86 -9.84 -0.12
C LEU A 139 -3.39 -8.67 0.76
N ALA A 140 -4.32 -7.91 1.33
CA ALA A 140 -4.01 -6.79 2.19
C ALA A 140 -3.22 -7.24 3.43
N GLU A 141 -3.60 -8.35 4.05
CA GLU A 141 -2.88 -8.93 5.19
C GLU A 141 -1.43 -9.25 4.84
N TRP A 142 -1.19 -9.92 3.70
CA TRP A 142 0.16 -10.25 3.25
C TRP A 142 0.99 -8.99 2.92
N ILE A 143 0.41 -8.02 2.25
CA ILE A 143 1.11 -6.76 1.90
C ILE A 143 1.39 -5.94 3.17
N LEU A 144 0.45 -5.84 4.11
CA LEU A 144 0.65 -5.17 5.40
C LEU A 144 1.75 -5.85 6.22
N TYR A 145 1.79 -7.19 6.21
CA TYR A 145 2.90 -7.94 6.79
C TYR A 145 4.23 -7.56 6.12
N ALA A 146 4.26 -7.46 4.80
CA ALA A 146 5.44 -7.07 4.05
C ALA A 146 5.88 -5.62 4.34
N ILE A 147 4.95 -4.67 4.44
CA ILE A 147 5.20 -3.28 4.87
C ILE A 147 5.89 -3.27 6.23
N ARG A 148 5.35 -4.00 7.21
CA ARG A 148 5.94 -4.11 8.55
C ARG A 148 7.36 -4.70 8.50
N ARG A 149 7.60 -5.77 7.72
CA ARG A 149 8.93 -6.37 7.59
C ARG A 149 9.93 -5.45 6.90
N ILE A 150 9.50 -4.67 5.92
CA ILE A 150 10.35 -3.66 5.29
C ILE A 150 10.74 -2.63 6.34
N LEU A 151 9.80 -2.08 7.09
CA LEU A 151 10.06 -1.10 8.15
C LEU A 151 10.98 -1.64 9.26
N ASP A 152 10.69 -2.80 9.85
CA ASP A 152 11.41 -3.37 11.02
C ASP A 152 12.92 -3.58 10.76
N GLU A 153 13.26 -3.87 9.50
CA GLU A 153 14.59 -4.27 9.11
C GLU A 153 15.29 -3.21 8.23
N ASP A 154 14.65 -2.07 7.95
CA ASP A 154 15.30 -0.93 7.30
C ASP A 154 16.01 -0.11 8.38
N GLU A 155 17.33 -0.02 8.32
CA GLU A 155 18.12 0.70 9.32
C GLU A 155 17.98 2.21 9.17
N ASP A 156 17.68 2.69 7.96
CA ASP A 156 17.53 4.12 7.66
C ASP A 156 16.17 4.67 8.15
N LEU A 157 15.19 3.78 8.39
CA LEU A 157 13.85 4.13 8.87
C LEU A 157 13.67 3.93 10.39
N LYS A 158 14.72 3.59 11.13
CA LYS A 158 14.65 3.46 12.61
C LYS A 158 14.91 4.83 13.25
N ILE A 159 13.93 5.32 14.02
CA ILE A 159 14.08 6.49 14.92
C ILE A 159 14.85 6.08 16.18
#